data_AF-A0A8H7K293-F1
#
_entry.id   AF-A0A8H7K293-F1
#
_cell.length_a   1.000
_cell.length_b   1.000
_cell.length_c   1.000
_cell.angle_alpha   90.00
_cell.angle_beta   90.00
_cell.angle_gamma   90.00
#
_symmetry.space_group_name_H-M   'P 1'
#
loop_
_entity.id
_entity.type
_entity.pdbx_description
1 polymer ?
#
loop_
_entity_poly.entity_id
_entity_poly.type
_entity_poly.pdbx_seq_one_letter_code
_entity_poly.pdbx_strand_id
1 'polypeptide(L)'
;MAGALQNHGFDITECYSSSATRSGILEAWKQLIAATRRGDSVVIYYSGHGGIVQAPEKDKSTQEKGARWRCQFLVPVDYDQTTDDDFRGILDVQISYMLRDTTNKTPNVTIILDCCHSGRLFRAPGYGDQARPKNLLDVQYHSTVEHLTRLRDAGHFRREADDVHGETTFSGNPHAVRIAAAASAETAWEYLNSRGKWTGALTEALVRVLDYFYY
;
A
#
# COMPACT_ATOMS: atom_id res chain seq x y z
N MET A 1 10.13 -0.87 -13.48
CA MET A 1 10.42 -1.59 -12.24
C MET A 1 10.76 -3.06 -12.51
N ALA A 2 9.83 -3.86 -13.05
CA ALA A 2 10.09 -5.29 -13.33
C ALA A 2 11.42 -5.55 -14.07
N GLY A 3 11.64 -4.91 -15.22
CA GLY A 3 12.92 -5.03 -15.94
C GLY A 3 14.16 -4.58 -15.15
N ALA A 4 14.05 -3.53 -14.33
CA ALA A 4 15.14 -3.10 -13.47
C ALA A 4 15.48 -4.18 -12.42
N LEU A 5 14.46 -4.74 -11.76
CA LEU A 5 14.66 -5.83 -10.79
C LEU A 5 15.20 -7.11 -11.46
N GLN A 6 14.75 -7.43 -12.68
CA GLN A 6 15.29 -8.56 -13.45
C GLN A 6 16.78 -8.39 -13.77
N ASN A 7 17.21 -7.17 -14.13
CA ASN A 7 18.64 -6.90 -14.34
C ASN A 7 19.45 -7.20 -13.07
N HIS A 8 18.87 -6.92 -11.90
CA HIS A 8 19.45 -7.24 -10.58
C HIS A 8 19.24 -8.71 -10.14
N GLY A 9 18.82 -9.61 -11.04
CA GLY A 9 18.74 -11.05 -10.79
C GLY A 9 17.50 -11.53 -10.04
N PHE A 10 16.46 -10.71 -9.94
CA PHE A 10 15.20 -11.13 -9.31
C PHE A 10 14.31 -11.92 -10.28
N ASP A 11 13.75 -13.02 -9.79
CA ASP A 11 12.58 -13.67 -10.40
C ASP A 11 11.32 -12.85 -10.09
N ILE A 12 10.51 -12.55 -11.11
CA ILE A 12 9.37 -11.63 -10.99
C ILE A 12 8.04 -12.37 -11.15
N THR A 13 7.17 -12.20 -10.15
CA THR A 13 5.74 -12.49 -10.26
C THR A 13 4.98 -11.20 -10.48
N GLU A 14 4.39 -11.02 -11.67
CA GLU A 14 3.62 -9.82 -12.01
C GLU A 14 2.13 -10.00 -11.67
N CYS A 15 1.52 -8.95 -11.09
CA CYS A 15 0.08 -8.84 -10.87
C CYS A 15 -0.35 -7.43 -11.29
N TYR A 16 -0.92 -7.30 -12.49
CA TYR A 16 -1.20 -6.01 -13.13
C TYR A 16 -2.49 -6.04 -13.96
N SER A 17 -3.01 -4.87 -14.31
CA SER A 17 -4.26 -4.72 -15.08
C SER A 17 -5.40 -5.53 -14.47
N SER A 18 -6.10 -6.37 -15.25
CA SER A 18 -7.26 -7.14 -14.81
C SER A 18 -6.95 -8.20 -13.73
N SER A 19 -5.67 -8.57 -13.53
CA SER A 19 -5.31 -9.52 -12.47
C SER A 19 -5.08 -8.85 -11.12
N ALA A 20 -4.92 -7.53 -11.07
CA ALA A 20 -4.63 -6.75 -9.86
C ALA A 20 -5.89 -6.51 -8.99
N THR A 21 -6.75 -7.53 -8.88
CA THR A 21 -7.89 -7.55 -7.97
C THR A 21 -7.43 -7.74 -6.53
N ARG A 22 -8.29 -7.48 -5.55
CA ARG A 22 -7.97 -7.73 -4.14
C ARG A 22 -7.51 -9.18 -3.92
N SER A 23 -8.25 -10.14 -4.47
CA SER A 23 -7.90 -11.56 -4.36
C SER A 23 -6.61 -11.88 -5.11
N GLY A 24 -6.43 -11.35 -6.32
CA GLY A 24 -5.24 -11.58 -7.12
C GLY A 24 -3.95 -11.09 -6.44
N ILE A 25 -3.99 -9.89 -5.84
CA ILE A 25 -2.85 -9.34 -5.10
C ILE A 25 -2.54 -10.19 -3.86
N LEU A 26 -3.55 -10.53 -3.05
CA LEU A 26 -3.36 -11.30 -1.83
C LEU A 26 -2.86 -12.73 -2.12
N GLU A 27 -3.39 -13.39 -3.15
CA GLU A 27 -2.93 -14.72 -3.55
C GLU A 27 -1.52 -14.70 -4.14
N ALA A 28 -1.18 -13.73 -4.97
CA ALA A 28 0.19 -13.57 -5.49
C ALA A 28 1.21 -13.38 -4.35
N TRP A 29 0.87 -12.58 -3.33
CA TRP A 29 1.75 -12.38 -2.19
C TRP A 29 1.82 -13.62 -1.29
N LYS A 30 0.72 -14.36 -1.09
CA LYS A 30 0.79 -15.67 -0.40
C LYS A 30 1.70 -16.66 -1.12
N GLN A 31 1.63 -16.72 -2.46
CA GLN A 31 2.50 -17.56 -3.27
C GLN A 31 3.97 -17.13 -3.15
N LEU A 32 4.24 -15.81 -3.15
CA LEU A 32 5.58 -15.27 -2.87
C LEU A 32 6.12 -15.75 -1.51
N ILE A 33 5.32 -15.62 -0.44
CA ILE A 33 5.70 -16.10 0.91
C ILE A 33 5.96 -17.61 0.91
N ALA A 34 5.15 -18.39 0.20
CA ALA A 34 5.30 -19.84 0.12
C ALA A 34 6.58 -20.25 -0.62
N ALA A 35 6.96 -19.51 -1.66
CA ALA A 35 8.19 -19.74 -2.43
C ALA A 35 9.46 -19.25 -1.70
N THR A 36 9.34 -18.24 -0.82
CA THR A 36 10.46 -17.62 -0.11
C THR A 36 11.14 -18.58 0.86
N ARG A 37 12.47 -18.63 0.77
CA ARG A 37 13.36 -19.42 1.63
C ARG A 37 14.26 -18.50 2.45
N ARG A 38 14.85 -19.07 3.49
CA ARG A 38 15.82 -18.36 4.33
C ARG A 38 17.05 -17.99 3.51
N GLY A 39 17.42 -16.71 3.49
CA GLY A 39 18.55 -16.19 2.73
C GLY A 39 18.15 -15.48 1.44
N ASP A 40 16.89 -15.62 1.00
CA ASP A 40 16.38 -14.91 -0.16
C ASP A 40 16.27 -13.41 0.12
N SER A 41 16.38 -12.60 -0.94
CA SER A 41 16.01 -11.18 -0.90
C SER A 41 14.64 -11.02 -1.55
N VAL A 42 13.71 -10.37 -0.86
CA VAL A 42 12.33 -10.21 -1.35
C VAL A 42 12.04 -8.74 -1.57
N VAL A 43 11.52 -8.41 -2.76
CA VAL A 43 11.02 -7.08 -3.10
C VAL A 43 9.53 -7.18 -3.40
N ILE A 44 8.73 -6.38 -2.69
CA ILE A 44 7.31 -6.18 -2.97
C ILE A 44 7.14 -4.77 -3.52
N TYR A 45 6.63 -4.65 -4.74
CA TYR A 45 6.42 -3.36 -5.39
C TYR A 45 4.94 -3.17 -5.73
N TYR A 46 4.39 -2.04 -5.33
CA TYR A 46 3.04 -1.61 -5.70
C TYR A 46 3.09 -0.22 -6.33
N SER A 47 2.38 -0.04 -7.44
CA SER A 47 2.11 1.27 -8.03
C SER A 47 0.65 1.33 -8.44
N GLY A 48 -0.07 2.31 -7.90
CA GLY A 48 -1.49 2.46 -8.14
C GLY A 48 -2.10 3.48 -7.19
N HIS A 49 -3.42 3.47 -7.06
CA HIS A 49 -4.11 4.35 -6.13
C HIS A 49 -3.99 3.83 -4.70
N GLY A 50 -3.98 4.74 -3.74
CA GLY A 50 -4.26 4.42 -2.34
C GLY A 50 -5.38 5.30 -1.81
N GLY A 51 -5.93 4.89 -0.67
CA GLY A 51 -7.02 5.59 -0.01
C GLY A 51 -6.82 5.68 1.51
N ILE A 52 -7.67 6.48 2.13
CA ILE A 52 -7.76 6.64 3.58
C ILE A 52 -9.19 6.46 4.02
N VAL A 53 -9.37 5.66 5.06
CA VAL A 53 -10.61 5.57 5.84
C VAL A 53 -10.39 6.32 7.14
N GLN A 54 -11.36 7.11 7.58
CA GLN A 54 -11.34 7.87 8.83
C GLN A 54 -12.73 7.85 9.47
N ALA A 55 -12.82 7.80 10.80
CA ALA A 55 -14.14 7.93 11.44
C ALA A 55 -14.80 9.28 11.06
N PRO A 56 -16.14 9.33 10.87
CA PRO A 56 -16.83 10.58 10.62
C PRO A 56 -16.56 11.58 11.75
N GLU A 57 -16.53 12.87 11.44
CA GLU A 57 -16.50 13.91 12.47
C GLU A 57 -17.77 13.80 13.32
N LYS A 58 -17.64 13.20 14.51
CA LYS A 58 -18.68 13.38 15.53
C LYS A 58 -18.77 14.86 15.84
N ASP A 59 -20.01 15.33 16.00
CA ASP A 59 -20.33 16.69 16.40
C ASP A 59 -19.49 17.08 17.62
N LYS A 60 -18.93 18.30 17.63
CA LYS A 60 -17.90 18.76 18.59
C LYS A 60 -18.39 18.81 20.05
N SER A 61 -19.62 18.38 20.34
CA SER A 61 -20.27 18.40 21.64
C SER A 61 -19.98 17.20 22.54
N THR A 62 -19.45 16.09 22.01
CA THR A 62 -18.99 14.94 22.81
C THR A 62 -17.49 14.73 22.64
N GLN A 63 -16.68 15.43 23.44
CA GLN A 63 -15.26 15.13 23.62
C GLN A 63 -15.08 13.81 24.38
N GLU A 64 -15.39 12.69 23.76
CA GLU A 64 -14.74 11.44 24.14
C GLU A 64 -13.34 11.46 23.53
N LYS A 65 -12.32 11.47 24.39
CA LYS A 65 -10.88 11.45 24.04
C LYS A 65 -10.46 10.10 23.44
N GLY A 66 -11.19 9.58 22.46
CA GLY A 66 -10.78 8.44 21.65
C GLY A 66 -9.99 8.94 20.45
N ALA A 67 -8.79 8.41 20.22
CA ALA A 67 -8.00 8.70 19.04
C ALA A 67 -8.86 8.55 17.78
N ARG A 68 -8.82 9.55 16.89
CA ARG A 68 -9.55 9.51 15.61
C ARG A 68 -8.96 8.35 14.80
N TRP A 69 -9.71 7.28 14.61
CA TRP A 69 -9.25 6.15 13.81
C TRP A 69 -9.06 6.60 12.35
N ARG A 70 -7.84 6.42 11.83
CA ARG A 70 -7.49 6.59 10.43
C ARG A 70 -6.70 5.37 9.93
N CYS A 71 -7.19 4.70 8.88
CA CYS A 71 -6.50 3.59 8.22
C CYS A 71 -6.16 3.94 6.77
N GLN A 72 -4.98 3.53 6.32
CA GLN A 72 -4.58 3.62 4.92
C GLN A 72 -4.86 2.29 4.20
N PHE A 73 -5.10 2.34 2.89
CA PHE A 73 -5.25 1.12 2.08
C PHE A 73 -4.74 1.29 0.66
N LEU A 74 -4.38 0.17 0.02
CA LEU A 74 -4.16 0.08 -1.44
C LEU A 74 -5.50 -0.17 -2.12
N VAL A 75 -5.66 0.36 -3.34
CA VAL A 75 -6.89 0.29 -4.15
C VAL A 75 -6.69 -0.69 -5.31
N PRO A 76 -7.19 -1.93 -5.22
CA PRO A 76 -7.18 -2.89 -6.33
C PRO A 76 -8.10 -2.48 -7.47
N VAL A 77 -7.99 -3.14 -8.64
CA VAL A 77 -8.80 -2.78 -9.82
C VAL A 77 -10.28 -3.13 -9.69
N ASP A 78 -10.65 -4.03 -8.78
CA ASP A 78 -12.03 -4.39 -8.44
C ASP A 78 -12.55 -3.62 -7.23
N TYR A 79 -11.90 -2.51 -6.85
CA TYR A 79 -12.32 -1.72 -5.70
C TYR A 79 -13.73 -1.13 -5.83
N ASP A 80 -14.14 -0.80 -7.06
CA ASP A 80 -15.48 -0.30 -7.40
C ASP A 80 -16.60 -1.31 -7.13
N GLN A 81 -16.26 -2.60 -6.97
CA GLN A 81 -17.17 -3.67 -6.55
C GLN A 81 -17.29 -3.80 -5.02
N THR A 82 -16.70 -2.87 -4.26
CA THR A 82 -16.87 -2.80 -2.81
C THR A 82 -18.35 -2.72 -2.44
N THR A 83 -18.76 -3.56 -1.49
CA THR A 83 -20.08 -3.49 -0.84
C THR A 83 -19.91 -3.32 0.67
N ASP A 84 -20.99 -3.09 1.39
CA ASP A 84 -20.97 -3.02 2.86
C ASP A 84 -20.36 -4.28 3.49
N ASP A 85 -20.70 -5.44 2.93
CA ASP A 85 -20.22 -6.74 3.42
C ASP A 85 -18.89 -7.18 2.79
N ASP A 86 -18.38 -6.50 1.76
CA ASP A 86 -17.19 -6.92 1.02
C ASP A 86 -16.32 -5.73 0.62
N PHE A 87 -15.49 -5.28 1.57
CA PHE A 87 -14.51 -4.23 1.33
C PHE A 87 -13.36 -4.72 0.45
N ARG A 88 -13.21 -4.13 -0.74
CA ARG A 88 -12.21 -4.55 -1.74
C ARG A 88 -10.86 -3.83 -1.63
N GLY A 89 -10.64 -2.97 -0.63
CA GLY A 89 -9.32 -2.42 -0.34
C GLY A 89 -8.38 -3.40 0.38
N ILE A 90 -7.08 -3.10 0.38
CA ILE A 90 -6.06 -3.82 1.16
C ILE A 90 -5.51 -2.87 2.22
N LEU A 91 -5.91 -3.08 3.48
CA LEU A 91 -5.57 -2.18 4.59
C LEU A 91 -4.10 -2.27 4.99
N ASP A 92 -3.54 -1.15 5.46
CA ASP A 92 -2.19 -1.03 6.03
C ASP A 92 -1.88 -2.09 7.09
N VAL A 93 -2.88 -2.45 7.88
CA VAL A 93 -2.77 -3.50 8.88
C VAL A 93 -2.61 -4.88 8.24
N GLN A 94 -3.32 -5.17 7.16
CA GLN A 94 -3.16 -6.43 6.40
C GLN A 94 -1.77 -6.49 5.74
N ILE A 95 -1.32 -5.38 5.13
CA ILE A 95 0.03 -5.25 4.56
C ILE A 95 1.09 -5.54 5.63
N SER A 96 0.89 -5.03 6.85
CA SER A 96 1.82 -5.23 7.97
C SER A 96 1.94 -6.70 8.37
N TYR A 97 0.85 -7.44 8.40
CA TYR A 97 0.89 -8.89 8.65
C TYR A 97 1.57 -9.66 7.53
N MET A 98 1.23 -9.38 6.27
CA MET A 98 1.86 -10.07 5.14
C MET A 98 3.35 -9.78 5.08
N LEU A 99 3.78 -8.56 5.42
CA LEU A 99 5.19 -8.23 5.59
C LEU A 99 5.83 -9.00 6.74
N ARG A 100 5.17 -9.11 7.89
CA ARG A 100 5.65 -9.93 9.02
C ARG A 100 5.84 -11.38 8.60
N ASP A 101 4.85 -11.97 7.93
CA ASP A 101 4.91 -13.34 7.43
C ASP A 101 6.03 -13.54 6.42
N THR A 102 6.28 -12.55 5.56
CA THR A 102 7.43 -12.55 4.64
C THR A 102 8.74 -12.49 5.43
N THR A 103 8.87 -11.60 6.42
CA THR A 103 10.10 -11.47 7.22
C THR A 103 10.37 -12.66 8.15
N ASN A 104 9.32 -13.42 8.49
CA ASN A 104 9.47 -14.70 9.20
C ASN A 104 10.15 -15.77 8.32
N LYS A 105 10.13 -15.61 6.97
CA LYS A 105 10.84 -16.48 6.04
C LYS A 105 12.29 -16.01 5.80
N THR A 106 12.49 -14.70 5.66
CA THR A 106 13.83 -14.12 5.38
C THR A 106 13.94 -12.69 5.91
N PRO A 107 15.09 -12.25 6.47
CA PRO A 107 15.22 -10.92 7.06
C PRO A 107 15.51 -9.79 6.05
N ASN A 108 15.63 -10.10 4.76
CA ASN A 108 15.93 -9.11 3.71
C ASN A 108 14.71 -8.84 2.84
N VAL A 109 13.77 -8.04 3.38
CA VAL A 109 12.52 -7.69 2.68
C VAL A 109 12.48 -6.19 2.43
N THR A 110 12.19 -5.79 1.20
CA THR A 110 11.95 -4.40 0.83
C THR A 110 10.55 -4.27 0.25
N ILE A 111 9.77 -3.31 0.75
CA ILE A 111 8.50 -2.91 0.14
C ILE A 111 8.59 -1.50 -0.42
N ILE A 112 8.12 -1.34 -1.66
CA ILE A 112 8.13 -0.10 -2.42
C ILE A 112 6.69 0.24 -2.76
N LEU A 113 6.20 1.37 -2.24
CA LEU A 113 4.83 1.84 -2.41
C LEU A 113 4.83 3.15 -3.19
N ASP A 114 4.51 3.07 -4.49
CA ASP A 114 4.29 4.22 -5.37
C ASP A 114 2.79 4.52 -5.50
N CYS A 115 2.21 4.94 -4.37
CA CYS A 115 0.80 5.29 -4.21
C CYS A 115 0.62 6.42 -3.18
N CYS A 116 -0.52 7.12 -3.22
CA CYS A 116 -0.86 8.12 -2.21
C CYS A 116 -1.87 7.58 -1.23
N HIS A 117 -1.87 8.14 -0.02
CA HIS A 117 -2.95 7.92 0.92
C HIS A 117 -3.78 9.19 1.12
N SER A 118 -3.19 10.39 1.04
CA SER A 118 -3.92 11.63 1.30
C SER A 118 -4.46 12.30 0.03
N GLY A 119 -5.78 12.49 0.04
CA GLY A 119 -6.60 13.28 -0.88
C GLY A 119 -6.32 14.78 -0.90
N ARG A 120 -5.14 15.28 -0.52
CA ARG A 120 -4.94 16.75 -0.50
C ARG A 120 -4.72 17.23 -1.93
N LEU A 121 -5.66 18.04 -2.41
CA LEU A 121 -5.53 18.89 -3.60
C LEU A 121 -4.33 19.83 -3.45
N PHE A 122 -3.12 19.32 -3.64
CA PHE A 122 -2.03 20.17 -4.10
C PHE A 122 -2.08 20.09 -5.63
N ARG A 123 -2.25 21.23 -6.32
CA ARG A 123 -2.01 21.28 -7.76
C ARG A 123 -0.49 21.20 -7.91
N ALA A 124 0.05 20.19 -8.59
CA ALA A 124 1.47 20.18 -8.95
C ALA A 124 1.76 21.49 -9.72
N PRO A 125 2.50 22.46 -9.17
CA PRO A 125 2.70 23.74 -9.85
C PRO A 125 3.63 23.47 -11.03
N GLY A 126 3.10 23.51 -12.26
CA GLY A 126 3.90 23.44 -13.49
C GLY A 126 3.60 22.29 -14.46
N TYR A 127 2.77 21.29 -14.10
CA TYR A 127 2.53 20.12 -14.97
C TYR A 127 1.13 20.02 -15.61
N GLY A 128 0.16 20.86 -15.26
CA GLY A 128 -1.17 20.86 -15.89
C GLY A 128 -1.82 19.47 -15.96
N ASP A 129 -2.39 19.11 -17.12
CA ASP A 129 -3.01 17.79 -17.39
C ASP A 129 -2.00 16.63 -17.51
N GLN A 130 -0.70 16.92 -17.47
CA GLN A 130 0.38 15.93 -17.59
C GLN A 130 0.80 15.34 -16.24
N ALA A 131 0.09 15.66 -15.15
CA ALA A 131 0.29 15.05 -13.84
C ALA A 131 -1.05 14.68 -13.19
N ARG A 132 -1.13 13.49 -12.59
CA ARG A 132 -2.33 12.99 -11.90
C ARG A 132 -1.97 12.49 -10.50
N PRO A 133 -2.79 12.80 -9.48
CA PRO A 133 -2.59 12.27 -8.14
C PRO A 133 -3.00 10.80 -8.09
N LYS A 134 -2.25 9.98 -7.35
CA LYS A 134 -2.58 8.55 -7.16
C LYS A 134 -3.40 8.30 -5.88
N ASN A 135 -4.47 9.06 -5.66
CA ASN A 135 -5.36 8.94 -4.49
C ASN A 135 -6.83 8.71 -4.89
N LEU A 136 -7.57 8.06 -4.00
CA LEU A 136 -9.03 7.97 -4.09
C LEU A 136 -9.67 9.15 -3.32
N LEU A 137 -10.61 9.86 -3.97
CA LEU A 137 -11.23 11.08 -3.41
C LEU A 137 -12.40 10.78 -2.45
N ASP A 138 -13.16 9.71 -2.68
CA ASP A 138 -14.31 9.31 -1.86
C ASP A 138 -14.15 7.88 -1.35
N VAL A 139 -14.31 7.67 -0.05
CA VAL A 139 -14.26 6.34 0.58
C VAL A 139 -15.52 6.12 1.40
N GLN A 140 -16.17 4.97 1.18
CA GLN A 140 -17.33 4.56 1.96
C GLN A 140 -16.88 3.97 3.31
N TYR A 141 -17.29 4.62 4.40
CA TYR A 141 -16.78 4.35 5.74
C TYR A 141 -17.39 3.12 6.43
N HIS A 142 -18.64 2.77 6.11
CA HIS A 142 -19.38 1.75 6.86
C HIS A 142 -18.81 0.34 6.65
N SER A 143 -18.51 -0.01 5.39
CA SER A 143 -17.92 -1.31 5.02
C SER A 143 -16.57 -1.60 5.66
N THR A 144 -15.79 -0.56 6.00
CA THR A 144 -14.42 -0.74 6.50
C THR A 144 -14.37 -1.17 7.97
N VAL A 145 -15.25 -0.60 8.82
CA VAL A 145 -15.27 -0.93 10.26
C VAL A 145 -15.70 -2.37 10.48
N GLU A 146 -16.73 -2.81 9.76
CA GLU A 146 -17.18 -4.20 9.79
C GLU A 146 -16.14 -5.14 9.22
N HIS A 147 -15.46 -4.75 8.14
CA HIS A 147 -14.36 -5.54 7.57
C HIS A 147 -13.20 -5.72 8.56
N LEU A 148 -12.78 -4.65 9.24
CA LEU A 148 -11.74 -4.70 10.26
C LEU A 148 -12.15 -5.59 11.44
N THR A 149 -13.42 -5.52 11.85
CA THR A 149 -13.99 -6.37 12.89
C THR A 149 -13.98 -7.84 12.46
N ARG A 150 -14.43 -8.15 11.24
CA ARG A 150 -14.41 -9.51 10.67
C ARG A 150 -13.00 -10.07 10.57
N LEU A 151 -12.04 -9.28 10.10
CA LEU A 151 -10.63 -9.70 10.08
C LEU A 151 -10.14 -10.01 11.51
N ARG A 152 -10.58 -9.24 12.53
CA ARG A 152 -10.23 -9.40 13.96
C ARG A 152 -10.77 -10.70 14.51
N ASP A 153 -12.03 -10.97 14.23
CA ASP A 153 -12.74 -12.15 14.71
C ASP A 153 -12.27 -13.43 14.01
N ALA A 154 -11.82 -13.33 12.76
CA ALA A 154 -11.20 -14.44 12.02
C ALA A 154 -9.81 -14.85 12.55
N GLY A 155 -9.31 -14.21 13.62
CA GLY A 155 -8.04 -14.56 14.26
C GLY A 155 -6.81 -14.17 13.45
N HIS A 156 -6.97 -13.38 12.38
CA HIS A 156 -5.86 -12.87 11.59
C HIS A 156 -5.00 -11.85 12.34
N PHE A 157 -5.52 -11.28 13.44
CA PHE A 157 -4.80 -10.38 14.33
C PHE A 157 -4.50 -11.11 15.64
N ARG A 158 -3.29 -11.67 15.80
CA ARG A 158 -2.83 -12.08 17.14
C ARG A 158 -2.79 -10.82 18.00
N ARG A 159 -3.48 -10.86 19.15
CA ARG A 159 -3.39 -9.83 20.19
C ARG A 159 -1.93 -9.68 20.63
N GLU A 160 -1.21 -8.71 20.10
CA GLU A 160 -0.22 -8.00 20.90
C GLU A 160 -0.99 -6.86 21.61
N ALA A 161 -0.75 -6.70 22.90
CA ALA A 161 -1.63 -5.99 23.82
C ALA A 161 -1.74 -4.48 23.58
N ASP A 162 -1.04 -3.94 22.58
CA ASP A 162 -0.84 -2.50 22.37
C ASP A 162 -1.61 -1.94 21.14
N ASP A 163 -2.25 -2.78 20.32
CA ASP A 163 -2.87 -2.38 19.03
C ASP A 163 -4.29 -1.76 19.14
N VAL A 164 -4.75 -1.39 20.34
CA VAL A 164 -6.17 -1.00 20.58
C VAL A 164 -6.46 0.48 20.28
N HIS A 165 -5.48 1.28 19.86
CA HIS A 165 -5.65 2.75 19.82
C HIS A 165 -5.52 3.44 18.47
N GLY A 166 -5.78 2.77 17.34
CA GLY A 166 -6.12 3.44 16.06
C GLY A 166 -5.03 4.34 15.45
N GLU A 167 -3.93 4.54 16.16
CA GLU A 167 -2.62 4.94 15.72
C GLU A 167 -1.82 3.65 15.63
N THR A 168 -1.68 3.11 14.42
CA THR A 168 -0.70 2.07 14.13
C THR A 168 0.69 2.67 14.26
N THR A 169 1.11 3.00 15.47
CA THR A 169 2.52 3.19 15.80
C THR A 169 3.17 1.83 15.75
N PHE A 170 3.59 1.48 14.53
CA PHE A 170 4.54 0.46 14.17
C PHE A 170 5.58 0.22 15.29
N SER A 171 5.46 -0.89 16.01
CA SER A 171 6.68 -1.58 16.42
C SER A 171 7.35 -2.01 15.11
N GLY A 172 8.28 -1.18 14.64
CA GLY A 172 8.83 -1.28 13.28
C GLY A 172 9.35 -2.68 13.02
N ASN A 173 8.91 -3.31 11.93
CA ASN A 173 9.49 -4.57 11.49
C ASN A 173 10.96 -4.30 11.13
N PRO A 174 11.93 -4.74 11.96
CA PRO A 174 13.34 -4.34 11.81
C PRO A 174 13.99 -5.01 10.59
N HIS A 175 13.30 -5.96 9.98
CA HIS A 175 13.76 -6.74 8.83
C HIS A 175 13.09 -6.28 7.52
N ALA A 176 12.29 -5.22 7.55
CA ALA A 176 11.64 -4.67 6.38
C ALA A 176 12.09 -3.23 6.11
N VAL A 177 12.71 -3.00 4.96
CA VAL A 177 12.93 -1.66 4.43
C VAL A 177 11.66 -1.19 3.71
N ARG A 178 11.24 0.05 3.97
CA ARG A 178 10.05 0.65 3.34
C ARG A 178 10.43 1.89 2.57
N ILE A 179 10.09 1.90 1.29
CA ILE A 179 10.24 3.05 0.40
C ILE A 179 8.84 3.48 -0.03
N ALA A 180 8.42 4.69 0.34
CA ALA A 180 7.11 5.22 -0.01
C ALA A 180 7.26 6.50 -0.82
N ALA A 181 6.38 6.70 -1.81
CA ALA A 181 6.45 7.84 -2.72
C ALA A 181 6.10 9.18 -2.06
N ALA A 182 5.42 9.14 -0.92
CA ALA A 182 4.99 10.31 -0.18
C ALA A 182 4.85 9.99 1.30
N ALA A 183 5.01 10.98 2.17
CA ALA A 183 4.65 10.85 3.58
C ALA A 183 3.14 10.56 3.72
N SER A 184 2.69 10.08 4.89
CA SER A 184 1.28 9.73 5.16
C SER A 184 0.29 10.87 4.93
N ALA A 185 0.76 12.12 4.94
CA ALA A 185 -0.03 13.33 4.69
C ALA A 185 0.14 13.90 3.26
N GLU A 186 0.99 13.33 2.42
CA GLU A 186 1.38 13.86 1.10
C GLU A 186 0.90 13.00 -0.07
N THR A 187 0.88 13.60 -1.26
CA THR A 187 0.37 12.98 -2.50
C THR A 187 1.54 12.57 -3.40
N ALA A 188 1.59 11.29 -3.76
CA ALA A 188 2.37 10.76 -4.86
C ALA A 188 1.75 11.09 -6.24
N TRP A 189 2.60 11.20 -7.25
CA TRP A 189 2.21 11.67 -8.57
C TRP A 189 2.60 10.66 -9.64
N GLU A 190 1.75 10.51 -10.65
CA GLU A 190 2.16 10.05 -11.96
C GLU A 190 2.20 11.22 -12.94
N TYR A 191 3.11 11.15 -13.90
CA TYR A 191 3.20 12.11 -14.99
C TYR A 191 3.47 11.41 -16.31
N LEU A 192 3.17 12.11 -17.40
CA LEU A 192 3.54 11.70 -18.74
C LEU A 192 5.03 11.97 -18.96
N ASN A 193 5.85 10.93 -19.02
CA ASN A 193 7.28 11.10 -19.22
C ASN A 193 7.62 11.51 -20.67
N SER A 194 8.90 11.79 -20.94
CA SER A 194 9.40 12.16 -22.27
C SER A 194 9.16 11.10 -23.37
N ARG A 195 8.75 9.89 -23.00
CA ARG A 195 8.39 8.80 -23.92
C ARG A 195 6.88 8.65 -24.12
N GLY A 196 6.08 9.59 -23.61
CA GLY A 196 4.62 9.55 -23.74
C GLY A 196 3.95 8.45 -22.90
N LYS A 197 4.62 7.93 -21.86
CA LYS A 197 4.06 6.91 -20.96
C LYS A 197 3.81 7.50 -19.58
N TRP A 198 2.64 7.21 -19.00
CA TRP A 198 2.35 7.51 -17.60
C TRP A 198 3.26 6.67 -16.68
N THR A 199 3.92 7.33 -15.74
CA THR A 199 4.79 6.68 -14.77
C THR A 199 4.73 7.42 -13.44
N GLY A 200 4.84 6.67 -12.35
CA GLY A 200 4.99 7.24 -11.02
C GLY A 200 6.35 7.92 -10.87
N ALA A 201 6.38 9.06 -10.16
CA ALA A 201 7.59 9.82 -9.93
C ALA A 201 8.63 9.02 -9.13
N LEU A 202 8.20 8.32 -8.07
CA LEU A 202 9.08 7.43 -7.31
C LEU A 202 9.63 6.32 -8.19
N THR A 203 8.76 5.64 -8.96
CA THR A 203 9.17 4.55 -9.83
C THR A 203 10.20 4.99 -10.85
N GLU A 204 10.00 6.13 -11.51
CA GLU A 204 10.96 6.61 -12.50
C GLU A 204 12.30 6.98 -11.87
N ALA A 205 12.29 7.70 -10.75
CA ALA A 205 13.52 8.05 -10.03
C ALA A 205 14.27 6.80 -9.55
N LEU A 206 13.58 5.84 -8.94
CA LEU A 206 14.19 4.64 -8.40
C LEU A 206 14.74 3.73 -9.51
N VAL A 207 14.01 3.54 -10.61
CA VAL A 207 14.49 2.77 -11.76
C VAL A 207 15.78 3.37 -12.33
N ARG A 208 15.85 4.70 -12.48
CA ARG A 208 17.07 5.37 -12.95
C ARG A 208 18.27 5.10 -12.04
N VAL A 209 18.07 5.10 -10.72
CA VAL A 209 19.12 4.80 -9.75
C VAL A 209 19.54 3.34 -9.83
N LEU A 210 18.59 2.40 -9.87
CA LEU A 210 18.88 0.97 -9.98
C LEU A 210 19.64 0.62 -11.27
N ASP A 211 19.27 1.24 -12.39
CA ASP A 211 19.93 1.00 -13.67
C ASP A 211 21.35 1.63 -13.72
N TYR A 212 21.59 2.73 -13.00
CA TYR A 212 22.90 3.38 -12.95
C TYR A 212 23.97 2.49 -12.30
N PHE A 213 23.60 1.64 -11.35
CA PHE A 213 24.52 0.73 -10.66
C PHE A 213 24.71 -0.62 -11.35
N TYR A 214 24.14 -0.80 -12.56
CA TYR A 214 24.29 -2.02 -13.35
C TYR A 214 25.34 -1.91 -14.48
N TYR A 215 25.87 -0.71 -14.73
CA TYR A 215 27.02 -0.44 -15.61
C TYR A 215 28.29 -0.27 -14.80
#